data_AF-A0A0X7ACA3-F1
#
_entry.id   AF-A0A0X7ACA3-F1
#
_cell.length_a   1.000
_cell.length_b   1.000
_cell.length_c   1.000
_cell.angle_alpha   90.00
_cell.angle_beta   90.00
_cell.angle_gamma   90.00
#
_symmetry.space_group_name_H-M   'P 1'
#
loop_
_entity.id
_entity.type
_entity.pdbx_description
1 polymer ?
#
loop_
_entity_poly.entity_id
_entity_poly.type
_entity_poly.pdbx_seq_one_letter_code
_entity_poly.pdbx_strand_id
1 'polypeptide(L)'
;MSDFLLLIWKWLAIAAAASPILVAICWTLWAAVFLPRFTPRAEIEGIAEQVMRDHPNDPEEWALMEEYAAWHRSQSFEQGKWRLVRKAINRRLRAGDGLSAG
;
A
#
# COMPACT_ATOMS: atom_id res chain seq x y z
N MET A 1 -45.74 -8.02 -13.19
CA MET A 1 -45.40 -6.85 -12.35
C MET A 1 -44.78 -7.27 -11.01
N SER A 2 -45.34 -8.28 -10.33
CA SER A 2 -44.78 -8.92 -9.13
C SER A 2 -43.38 -9.53 -9.32
N ASP A 3 -43.12 -10.23 -10.42
CA ASP A 3 -41.81 -10.87 -10.66
C ASP A 3 -40.67 -9.85 -10.82
N PHE A 4 -40.98 -8.70 -11.42
CA PHE A 4 -40.04 -7.60 -11.58
C PHE A 4 -39.72 -6.94 -10.23
N LEU A 5 -40.73 -6.78 -9.37
CA LEU A 5 -40.55 -6.28 -8.00
C LEU A 5 -39.73 -7.26 -7.15
N LEU A 6 -39.97 -8.57 -7.26
CA LEU A 6 -39.19 -9.60 -6.57
C LEU A 6 -37.73 -9.61 -7.03
N LEU A 7 -37.49 -9.43 -8.34
CA LEU A 7 -36.14 -9.31 -8.88
C LEU A 7 -35.39 -8.11 -8.28
N ILE A 8 -36.03 -6.93 -8.24
CA ILE A 8 -35.45 -5.70 -7.66
C ILE A 8 -35.13 -5.89 -6.18
N TRP A 9 -36.07 -6.44 -5.40
CA TRP A 9 -35.86 -6.70 -3.97
C TRP A 9 -34.73 -7.69 -3.71
N LYS A 10 -34.60 -8.73 -4.53
CA LYS A 10 -33.51 -9.71 -4.41
C LYS A 10 -32.15 -9.04 -4.61
N TRP A 11 -32.02 -8.20 -5.63
CA TRP A 11 -30.78 -7.46 -5.89
C TRP A 11 -30.48 -6.42 -4.83
N LEU A 12 -31.50 -5.71 -4.32
CA LEU A 12 -31.34 -4.79 -3.19
C LEU A 12 -30.84 -5.49 -1.92
N ALA A 13 -31.39 -6.67 -1.60
CA ALA A 13 -30.95 -7.45 -0.45
C ALA A 13 -29.49 -7.92 -0.60
N ILE A 14 -29.11 -8.39 -1.79
CA ILE A 14 -27.72 -8.78 -2.10
C ILE A 14 -26.79 -7.56 -1.98
N ALA A 15 -27.18 -6.43 -2.56
CA ALA A 15 -26.39 -5.21 -2.50
C ALA A 15 -26.23 -4.71 -1.05
N ALA A 16 -27.31 -4.74 -0.26
CA ALA A 16 -27.27 -4.36 1.15
C ALA A 16 -26.33 -5.26 1.95
N ALA A 17 -26.42 -6.58 1.75
CA ALA A 17 -25.55 -7.56 2.41
C ALA A 17 -24.07 -7.43 2.00
N ALA A 18 -23.79 -7.13 0.73
CA ALA A 18 -22.44 -6.94 0.21
C ALA A 18 -21.84 -5.56 0.56
N SER A 19 -22.68 -4.56 0.81
CA SER A 19 -22.25 -3.18 1.04
C SER A 19 -21.22 -3.01 2.17
N PRO A 20 -21.34 -3.60 3.37
CA PRO A 20 -20.33 -3.41 4.41
C PRO A 20 -18.97 -3.99 4.02
N ILE A 21 -18.95 -5.11 3.30
CA ILE A 21 -17.71 -5.74 2.82
C ILE A 21 -17.03 -4.84 1.79
N LEU A 22 -17.79 -4.32 0.83
CA LEU A 22 -17.26 -3.41 -0.19
C LEU A 22 -16.75 -2.11 0.43
N VAL A 23 -17.47 -1.54 1.41
CA VAL A 23 -17.05 -0.35 2.14
C VAL A 23 -15.75 -0.60 2.90
N ALA A 24 -15.62 -1.74 3.60
CA ALA A 24 -14.40 -2.11 4.31
C ALA A 24 -13.19 -2.28 3.37
N ILE A 25 -13.38 -2.96 2.24
CA ILE A 25 -12.33 -3.10 1.22
C ILE A 25 -11.95 -1.73 0.64
N CYS A 26 -12.93 -0.89 0.32
CA CYS A 26 -12.69 0.44 -0.21
C CYS A 26 -11.92 1.31 0.79
N TRP A 27 -12.29 1.26 2.08
CA TRP A 27 -11.61 2.00 3.15
C TRP A 27 -10.15 1.57 3.33
N THR A 28 -9.88 0.26 3.37
CA THR A 28 -8.51 -0.26 3.52
C THR A 28 -7.62 0.12 2.34
N LEU A 29 -8.14 0.02 1.11
CA LEU A 29 -7.43 0.45 -0.10
C LEU A 29 -7.19 1.97 -0.10
N TRP A 30 -8.18 2.76 0.29
CA TRP A 30 -8.04 4.21 0.36
C TRP A 30 -6.97 4.62 1.37
N ALA A 31 -6.99 4.03 2.58
CA ALA A 31 -6.01 4.25 3.62
C ALA A 31 -4.58 3.80 3.21
N ALA A 32 -4.45 2.75 2.40
CA ALA A 32 -3.15 2.28 1.91
C ALA A 32 -2.60 3.06 0.71
N VAL A 33 -3.46 3.69 -0.10
CA VAL A 33 -3.06 4.27 -1.40
C VAL A 33 -3.03 5.78 -1.40
N PHE A 34 -4.03 6.41 -0.77
CA PHE A 34 -4.18 7.86 -0.76
C PHE A 34 -3.49 8.49 0.44
N LEU A 35 -3.68 7.93 1.63
CA LEU A 35 -3.13 8.48 2.86
C LEU A 35 -1.59 8.58 2.85
N PRO A 36 -0.84 7.57 2.37
CA PRO A 36 0.63 7.65 2.33
C PRO A 36 1.16 8.60 1.25
N ARG A 37 0.32 8.98 0.27
CA ARG A 37 0.70 10.00 -0.72
C ARG A 37 0.66 11.42 -0.15
N PHE A 38 -0.04 11.62 0.97
CA PHE A 38 0.01 12.88 1.71
C PHE A 38 1.25 12.97 2.62
N THR A 39 1.95 11.85 2.85
CA THR A 39 3.25 11.88 3.53
C THR A 39 4.26 12.63 2.67
N PRO A 40 4.96 13.65 3.22
CA PRO A 40 5.97 14.40 2.48
C PRO A 40 7.00 13.47 1.85
N ARG A 41 7.32 13.67 0.57
CA ARG A 41 8.34 12.85 -0.13
C ARG A 41 9.68 12.85 0.60
N ALA A 42 10.07 13.98 1.18
CA ALA A 42 11.29 14.11 1.96
C ALA A 42 11.33 13.16 3.17
N GLU A 43 10.19 12.89 3.81
CA GLU A 43 10.12 11.93 4.92
C GLU A 43 10.38 10.50 4.42
N ILE A 44 9.74 10.12 3.31
CA ILE A 44 9.95 8.80 2.68
C ILE A 44 11.40 8.63 2.23
N GLU A 45 11.99 9.68 1.65
CA GLU A 45 13.38 9.69 1.18
C GLU A 45 14.39 9.64 2.32
N GLY A 46 14.09 10.28 3.45
CA GLY A 46 14.88 10.21 4.67
C GLY A 46 14.84 8.81 5.29
N ILE A 47 13.65 8.20 5.37
CA ILE A 47 13.51 6.81 5.85
C ILE A 47 14.24 5.85 4.91
N ALA A 48 14.10 6.02 3.60
CA ALA A 48 14.82 5.20 2.63
C ALA A 48 16.35 5.34 2.79
N GLU A 49 16.85 6.53 3.08
CA GLU A 49 18.28 6.74 3.33
C GLU A 49 18.74 6.06 4.62
N GLN A 50 17.93 6.16 5.68
CA GLN A 50 18.19 5.49 6.93
C GLN A 50 18.23 3.97 6.74
N VAL A 51 17.25 3.39 6.05
CA VAL A 51 17.22 1.94 5.77
C VAL A 51 18.43 1.51 4.94
N MET A 52 18.81 2.27 3.91
CA MET A 52 20.02 1.98 3.12
C MET A 52 21.31 2.07 3.95
N ARG A 53 21.34 2.92 4.98
CA ARG A 53 22.48 3.10 5.88
C ARG A 53 22.56 1.98 6.92
N ASP A 54 21.42 1.62 7.51
CA ASP A 54 21.32 0.64 8.60
C ASP A 54 21.37 -0.80 8.06
N HIS A 55 20.92 -1.01 6.82
CA HIS A 55 20.87 -2.31 6.13
C HIS A 55 21.55 -2.23 4.74
N PRO A 56 22.88 -2.05 4.68
CA PRO A 56 23.58 -1.80 3.40
C PRO A 56 23.64 -3.02 2.47
N ASN A 57 23.52 -4.24 3.00
CA ASN A 57 23.65 -5.46 2.20
C ASN A 57 22.38 -5.76 1.39
N ASP A 58 21.20 -5.58 1.99
CA ASP A 58 19.92 -5.74 1.29
C ASP A 58 18.83 -4.83 1.89
N PRO A 59 18.84 -3.53 1.56
CA PRO A 59 17.87 -2.59 2.08
C PRO A 59 16.47 -2.77 1.46
N GLU A 60 16.37 -3.42 0.29
CA GLU A 60 15.08 -3.68 -0.36
C GLU A 60 14.34 -4.84 0.34
N GLU A 61 15.04 -5.93 0.66
CA GLU A 61 14.47 -7.06 1.39
C GLU A 61 14.00 -6.63 2.79
N TRP A 62 14.77 -5.81 3.49
CA TRP A 62 14.37 -5.30 4.80
C TRP A 62 13.08 -4.48 4.72
N ALA A 63 12.97 -3.56 3.75
CA ALA A 63 11.75 -2.77 3.54
C ALA A 63 10.55 -3.64 3.13
N LEU A 64 10.78 -4.74 2.41
CA LEU A 64 9.74 -5.72 2.07
C LEU A 64 9.22 -6.44 3.32
N MET A 65 10.11 -6.83 4.24
CA MET A 65 9.72 -7.47 5.51
C MET A 65 8.83 -6.56 6.35
N GLU A 66 9.15 -5.26 6.44
CA GLU A 66 8.33 -4.33 7.23
C GLU A 66 7.00 -4.00 6.53
N GLU A 67 6.95 -3.96 5.20
CA GLU A 67 5.69 -3.92 4.43
C GLU A 67 4.81 -5.14 4.77
N TYR A 68 5.40 -6.33 4.82
CA TYR A 68 4.69 -7.56 5.15
C TYR A 68 4.23 -7.60 6.61
N ALA A 69 5.06 -7.11 7.54
CA ALA A 69 4.70 -7.00 8.95
C ALA A 69 3.53 -6.01 9.16
N ALA A 70 3.55 -4.87 8.46
CA ALA A 70 2.46 -3.90 8.48
C ALA A 70 1.16 -4.50 7.91
N TRP A 71 1.25 -5.32 6.84
CA TRP A 71 0.10 -6.05 6.32
C TRP A 71 -0.47 -7.04 7.34
N HIS A 72 0.39 -7.82 8.01
CA HIS A 72 -0.03 -8.79 9.03
C HIS A 72 -0.72 -8.10 10.22
N ARG A 73 -0.25 -6.90 10.61
CA ARG A 73 -0.86 -6.08 11.66
C ARG A 73 -2.11 -5.30 11.19
N SER A 74 -2.56 -5.49 9.95
CA SER A 74 -3.67 -4.74 9.34
C SER A 74 -3.44 -3.21 9.35
N GLN A 75 -2.17 -2.77 9.35
CA GLN A 75 -1.78 -1.36 9.33
C GLN A 75 -1.67 -0.87 7.88
N SER A 76 -2.80 -0.68 7.22
CA SER A 76 -2.88 -0.30 5.80
C SER A 76 -2.07 0.97 5.45
N PHE A 77 -2.05 1.95 6.35
CA PHE A 77 -1.23 3.16 6.18
C PHE A 77 0.27 2.86 6.14
N GLU A 78 0.77 2.14 7.15
CA GLU A 78 2.18 1.74 7.24
C GLU A 78 2.59 0.87 6.06
N GLN A 79 1.72 -0.06 5.64
CA GLN A 79 1.96 -0.89 4.45
C GLN A 79 2.19 0.00 3.21
N GLY A 80 1.35 1.01 3.00
CA GLY A 80 1.50 1.93 1.87
C GLY A 80 2.74 2.84 1.99
N LYS A 81 3.12 3.23 3.21
CA LYS A 81 4.35 3.99 3.50
C LYS A 81 5.59 3.16 3.14
N TRP A 82 5.67 1.91 3.60
CA TRP A 82 6.77 0.99 3.27
C TRP A 82 6.87 0.69 1.77
N ARG A 83 5.73 0.61 1.08
CA ARG A 83 5.71 0.47 -0.38
C ARG A 83 6.32 1.67 -1.11
N LEU A 84 6.16 2.89 -0.58
CA LEU A 84 6.80 4.08 -1.11
C LEU A 84 8.30 4.12 -0.78
N VAL A 85 8.68 3.74 0.44
CA VAL A 85 10.09 3.60 0.87
C VAL A 85 10.83 2.61 -0.04
N ARG A 86 10.26 1.42 -0.27
CA ARG A 86 10.84 0.42 -1.18
C ARG A 86 11.04 0.96 -2.60
N LYS A 87 10.06 1.72 -3.12
CA LYS A 87 10.21 2.38 -4.44
C LYS A 87 11.32 3.44 -4.45
N ALA A 88 11.55 4.14 -3.34
CA ALA A 88 12.64 5.12 -3.23
C ALA A 88 14.00 4.43 -3.18
N ILE A 89 14.14 3.35 -2.39
CA ILE A 89 15.33 2.51 -2.31
C ILE A 89 15.68 1.94 -3.69
N ASN A 90 14.72 1.28 -4.36
CA ASN A 90 14.95 0.67 -5.67
C ASN A 90 15.35 1.71 -6.72
N ARG A 91 14.77 2.93 -6.68
CA ARG A 91 15.19 4.03 -7.55
C ARG A 91 16.65 4.44 -7.33
N ARG A 92 17.10 4.48 -6.07
CA ARG A 92 18.48 4.84 -5.71
C ARG A 92 19.46 3.74 -6.08
N LEU A 93 19.13 2.47 -5.82
CA LEU A 93 19.97 1.33 -6.22
C LEU A 93 20.20 1.34 -7.74
N ARG A 94 19.14 1.48 -8.54
CA ARG A 94 19.25 1.60 -10.01
C ARG A 94 20.06 2.81 -10.47
N ALA A 95 19.96 3.94 -9.75
CA ALA A 95 20.75 5.13 -10.07
C ALA A 95 22.23 4.97 -9.71
N GLY A 96 22.53 4.27 -8.60
CA GLY A 96 23.90 3.92 -8.19
C GLY A 96 24.56 2.93 -9.13
N ASP A 97 23.82 1.90 -9.56
CA ASP A 97 24.29 0.92 -10.54
C ASP A 97 24.56 1.58 -11.91
N GLY A 98 23.73 2.55 -12.31
CA GLY A 98 23.93 3.33 -13.53
C GLY A 98 25.15 4.26 -13.51
N LEU A 99 25.64 4.65 -12.32
CA LEU A 99 26.85 5.46 -12.14
C LEU A 99 28.13 4.60 -12.11
N SER A 100 28.01 3.29 -11.85
CA SER A 100 29.16 2.37 -11.85
C SER A 100 29.41 1.70 -13.20
N ALA A 101 28.56 1.96 -14.20
CA ALA A 101 28.59 1.34 -15.53
C ALA A 101 28.93 2.30 -16.69
N GLY A 102 29.24 3.58 -16.40
CA GLY A 102 29.70 4.58 -17.36
C GLY A 102 31.06 5.13 -16.99
#